data_AF-A0A2V9LQG3-F1
#
_entry.id   AF-A0A2V9LQG3-F1
#
_cell.length_a   1.000
_cell.length_b   1.000
_cell.length_c   1.000
_cell.angle_alpha   90.00
_cell.angle_beta   90.00
_cell.angle_gamma   90.00
#
_symmetry.space_group_name_H-M   'P 1'
#
loop_
_entity.id
_entity.type
_entity.pdbx_description
1 polymer ?
#
loop_
_entity_poly.entity_id
_entity_poly.type
_entity_poly.pdbx_seq_one_letter_code
_entity_poly.pdbx_strand_id
1 'polypeptide(L)' 'MEKFSQDVKHESQRGVILLTLIYRGLEWVPWPELRKHMARQGYPLPDDRLQFHLNYLAGGQYVEVEKRSAVSIQTADG' A
#
# COMPACT_ATOMS: atom_id res chain seq x y z
N MET A 1 -3.09 -21.64 -13.02
CA MET A 1 -4.28 -20.78 -12.76
C MET A 1 -4.25 -20.17 -11.37
N GLU A 2 -4.00 -20.94 -10.31
CA GLU A 2 -3.99 -20.44 -8.93
C GLU A 2 -2.96 -19.33 -8.69
N LYS A 3 -1.71 -19.51 -9.17
CA LYS A 3 -0.67 -18.47 -9.10
C LYS A 3 -1.10 -17.16 -9.76
N PHE A 4 -1.64 -17.23 -10.97
CA PHE A 4 -2.13 -16.06 -11.70
C PHE A 4 -3.25 -15.32 -10.94
N SER A 5 -4.19 -16.06 -10.34
CA SER A 5 -5.25 -15.46 -9.52
C SER A 5 -4.69 -14.73 -8.29
N GLN A 6 -3.68 -15.30 -7.64
CA GLN A 6 -3.00 -14.64 -6.52
C GLN A 6 -2.23 -13.41 -6.98
N ASP A 7 -1.55 -13.47 -8.13
CA ASP A 7 -0.82 -12.33 -8.69
C ASP A 7 -1.78 -11.16 -9.00
N VAL A 8 -2.92 -11.44 -9.64
CA VAL A 8 -3.98 -10.44 -9.89
C VAL A 8 -4.50 -9.84 -8.59
N LYS A 9 -4.79 -10.68 -7.59
CA LYS A 9 -5.24 -10.21 -6.27
C LYS A 9 -4.22 -9.29 -5.61
N HIS A 10 -2.94 -9.66 -5.66
CA HIS A 10 -1.86 -8.84 -5.11
C HIS A 10 -1.75 -7.49 -5.82
N GLU A 11 -1.90 -7.45 -7.15
CA GLU A 11 -1.89 -6.18 -7.89
C GLU A 11 -3.09 -5.30 -7.56
N SER A 12 -4.29 -5.87 -7.43
CA SER A 12 -5.47 -5.12 -6.96
C SER A 12 -5.22 -4.50 -5.59
N GLN A 13 -4.63 -5.24 -4.65
CA GLN A 13 -4.32 -4.74 -3.31
C GLN A 13 -3.30 -3.60 -3.35
N ARG A 14 -2.24 -3.71 -4.16
CA ARG A 14 -1.26 -2.64 -4.37
C ARG A 14 -1.89 -1.38 -4.98
N GLY A 15 -2.75 -1.56 -5.98
CA GLY A 15 -3.48 -0.45 -6.59
C GLY A 15 -4.34 0.31 -5.58
N VAL A 16 -5.05 -0.39 -4.70
CA VAL A 16 -5.85 0.24 -3.65
C VAL A 16 -4.99 0.97 -2.62
N ILE A 17 -3.83 0.43 -2.25
CA ILE A 17 -2.86 1.12 -1.38
C ILE A 17 -2.45 2.45 -2.02
N LEU A 18 -2.00 2.43 -3.28
CA LEU A 18 -1.55 3.63 -3.99
C LEU A 18 -2.69 4.66 -4.14
N LEU A 19 -3.88 4.23 -4.54
CA LEU A 19 -5.04 5.12 -4.64
C LEU A 19 -5.38 5.77 -3.30
N THR A 20 -5.27 5.03 -2.20
CA THR A 20 -5.49 5.57 -0.86
C THR A 20 -4.49 6.68 -0.54
N LEU A 21 -3.20 6.47 -0.83
CA LEU A 21 -2.15 7.47 -0.60
C LEU A 21 -2.32 8.70 -1.51
N ILE A 22 -2.69 8.49 -2.79
CA ILE A 22 -2.97 9.57 -3.75
C ILE A 22 -4.14 10.43 -3.28
N TYR A 23 -5.26 9.81 -2.89
CA TYR A 23 -6.44 10.55 -2.41
C TYR A 23 -6.21 11.26 -1.07
N ARG A 24 -5.20 10.85 -0.31
CA ARG A 24 -4.76 11.52 0.92
C ARG A 24 -3.76 12.65 0.66
N GLY A 25 -3.51 13.01 -0.61
CA GLY A 25 -2.65 14.14 -0.96
C GLY A 25 -1.16 13.84 -0.88
N LEU A 26 -0.76 12.57 -0.99
CA LEU A 26 0.64 12.11 -0.88
C LEU A 26 1.27 12.35 0.50
N GLU A 27 0.46 12.69 1.51
CA GLU A 27 0.91 12.85 2.88
C GLU A 27 1.24 11.50 3.54
N TRP A 28 1.99 11.58 4.64
CA TRP A 28 2.25 10.46 5.53
C TRP A 28 0.94 9.91 6.13
N VAL A 29 0.55 8.70 5.71
CA VAL A 29 -0.64 8.00 6.21
C VAL A 29 -0.25 7.03 7.33
N PRO A 30 -0.83 7.15 8.54
CA PRO A 30 -0.55 6.23 9.63
C PRO A 30 -0.93 4.79 9.29
N TRP A 31 -0.10 3.84 9.70
CA TRP A 31 -0.31 2.42 9.42
C TRP A 31 -1.73 1.91 9.80
N PRO A 32 -2.26 2.21 11.01
CA PRO A 32 -3.60 1.76 11.39
C PRO A 32 -4.70 2.36 10.51
N GLU A 33 -4.49 3.57 9.97
CA GLU A 33 -5.44 4.22 9.08
C GLU A 33 -5.44 3.59 7.69
N LEU A 34 -4.25 3.34 7.13
CA LEU A 34 -4.12 2.65 5.85
C LEU A 34 -4.82 1.29 5.92
N ARG A 35 -4.62 0.53 7.00
CA ARG A 35 -5.29 -0.76 7.22
C ARG A 35 -6.81 -0.63 7.29
N LYS A 36 -7.34 0.39 7.99
CA LYS A 36 -8.78 0.67 8.07
C LYS A 36 -9.35 0.99 6.69
N HIS A 37 -8.63 1.76 5.87
CA HIS A 37 -9.04 2.07 4.50
C HIS A 37 -9.06 0.83 3.61
N MET A 38 -8.00 0.01 3.64
CA MET A 38 -7.94 -1.25 2.93
C MET A 38 -9.13 -2.16 3.25
N ALA A 39 -9.48 -2.29 4.54
CA ALA A 39 -10.65 -3.07 4.95
C ALA A 39 -11.98 -2.51 4.40
N ARG A 40 -12.16 -1.18 4.39
CA ARG A 40 -13.37 -0.53 3.82
C ARG A 40 -13.50 -0.72 2.32
N GLN A 41 -12.38 -0.90 1.62
CA GLN A 41 -12.33 -1.17 0.18
C GLN A 41 -12.43 -2.67 -0.15
N GLY A 42 -12.75 -3.53 0.84
CA GLY A 42 -12.93 -4.97 0.63
C GLY A 42 -11.64 -5.78 0.69
N TYR A 43 -10.52 -5.17 1.10
CA TYR A 43 -9.21 -5.83 1.22
C TYR A 43 -8.70 -5.77 2.67
N PRO A 44 -9.31 -6.48 3.63
CA PRO A 44 -8.75 -6.57 4.97
C PRO A 44 -7.38 -7.26 4.90
N LEU A 45 -6.34 -6.55 5.35
CA LEU A 45 -4.97 -7.04 5.35
C LEU A 45 -4.44 -7.14 6.78
N PRO A 46 -3.86 -8.29 7.18
CA PRO A 46 -3.02 -8.35 8.37
C PRO A 46 -1.71 -7.57 8.16
N ASP A 47 -1.03 -7.24 9.25
CA ASP A 47 0.12 -6.32 9.21
C ASP A 47 1.29 -6.87 8.39
N ASP A 48 1.53 -8.18 8.43
CA ASP A 48 2.55 -8.86 7.62
C ASP A 48 2.26 -8.75 6.11
N ARG A 49 0.99 -8.89 5.71
CA ARG A 49 0.57 -8.74 4.31
C ARG A 49 0.63 -7.30 3.85
N LEU A 50 0.20 -6.35 4.68
CA LEU A 50 0.34 -4.93 4.35
C LEU A 50 1.82 -4.54 4.20
N GLN A 51 2.68 -5.00 5.12
CA GLN A 51 4.14 -4.81 5.01
C GLN A 51 4.70 -5.43 3.73
N PHE A 52 4.28 -6.65 3.36
CA PHE A 52 4.69 -7.30 2.13
C PHE A 52 4.38 -6.44 0.89
N HIS A 53 3.17 -5.88 0.78
CA HIS A 53 2.82 -5.00 -0.35
C HIS A 53 3.57 -3.67 -0.32
N LEU A 54 3.75 -3.07 0.85
CA LEU A 54 4.50 -1.83 1.00
C LEU A 54 5.99 -2.01 0.64
N ASN A 55 6.61 -3.13 1.03
CA ASN A 55 7.98 -3.45 0.64
C ASN A 55 8.13 -3.60 -0.88
N TYR A 56 7.15 -4.23 -1.53
CA TYR A 56 7.13 -4.33 -2.99
C TYR A 56 7.06 -2.94 -3.63
N LEU A 57 6.13 -2.10 -3.16
CA LEU A 57 5.94 -0.75 -3.70
C LEU A 57 7.15 0.15 -3.44
N ALA A 58 7.77 0.05 -2.26
CA ALA A 58 9.00 0.77 -1.92
C ALA A 58 10.18 0.32 -2.79
N GLY A 59 10.29 -0.98 -3.08
CA GLY A 59 11.30 -1.51 -4.02
C GLY A 59 11.12 -0.97 -5.45
N GLY A 60 9.88 -0.62 -5.83
CA GLY A 60 9.56 0.07 -7.07
C GLY A 60 9.57 1.59 -6.97
N GLN A 61 10.02 2.17 -5.85
CA GLN A 61 10.06 3.62 -5.59
C GLN A 61 8.70 4.32 -5.71
N TYR A 62 7.61 3.60 -5.46
CA TYR A 62 6.26 4.19 -5.46
C TYR A 62 5.89 4.80 -4.10
N VAL A 63 6.49 4.33 -3.01
CA VAL A 63 6.16 4.75 -1.63
C VAL A 63 7.41 4.77 -0.74
N GLU A 64 7.37 5.61 0.29
CA GLU A 64 8.27 5.56 1.44
C GLU A 64 7.56 4.98 2.65
N VAL A 65 8.31 4.26 3.49
CA VAL A 65 7.80 3.66 4.72
C VAL A 65 8.72 4.04 5.87
N GLU A 66 8.23 4.84 6.81
CA GLU A 66 9.00 5.22 8.00
C GLU A 66 8.51 4.42 9.22
N LYS A 67 9.44 3.66 9.83
CA LYS A 67 9.28 2.86 11.07
C LYS A 67 7.84 2.43 11.39
N ARG A 68 7.16 1.71 10.48
CA ARG A 68 5.77 1.19 10.61
C ARG A 68 4.74 2.19 11.17
N SER A 69 5.05 3.47 11.21
CA SER A 69 4.22 4.49 11.86
C SER A 69 3.52 5.33 10.81
N ALA A 70 4.14 5.54 9.65
CA ALA A 70 3.52 6.19 8.50
C ALA A 70 4.08 5.74 7.14
N VAL A 71 3.30 5.99 6.08
CA VAL A 71 3.63 5.71 4.66
C VAL A 71 3.29 6.93 3.79
N SER A 72 4.17 7.34 2.88
CA SER A 72 3.93 8.42 1.90
C SER A 72 4.31 7.95 0.47
N ILE A 73 3.99 8.73 -0.57
CA ILE A 73 4.43 8.47 -1.96
C ILE A 73 5.74 9.20 -2.22
N GLN A 74 6.68 8.57 -2.95
CA GLN A 74 7.85 9.27 -3.48
C GLN A 74 7.42 10.08 -4.71
N THR A 75 7.54 11.40 -4.63
CA THR A 75 7.56 12.24 -5.83
C THR A 75 8.99 12.26 -6.36
N ALA A 76 9.14 12.08 -7.69
CA ALA A 76 10.41 12.33 -8.34
C ALA A 76 10.62 13.85 -8.40
N ASP A 77 11.15 14.41 -7.31
CA ASP A 77 11.62 15.77 -7.29
C ASP A 77 12.97 15.80 -8.03
N GLY A 78 12.97 16.41 -9.22
CA GLY A 78 14.16 17.01 -9.81
C GLY A 78 14.33 18.44 -9.30
#